data_AF-A0A967WJN4-F1
#
_entry.id   AF-A0A967WJN4-F1
#
_cell.length_a   1.000
_cell.length_b   1.000
_cell.length_c   1.000
_cell.angle_alpha   90.00
_cell.angle_beta   90.00
_cell.angle_gamma   90.00
#
_symmetry.space_group_name_H-M   'P 1'
#
loop_
_entity.id
_entity.type
_entity.pdbx_description
1 polymer ?
#
loop_
_entity_poly.entity_id
_entity_poly.type
_entity_poly.pdbx_seq_one_letter_code
_entity_poly.pdbx_strand_id
1 'polypeptide(L)' 'MVASEREGTSPCNRVLIVGAGIAGMQAALDIANSGYDVVLADRLPSVGGHMHQLSETFPTLDCAQ' A
#
# COMPACT_ATOMS: atom_id res chain seq x y z
N MET A 1 -16.19 6.98 -3.99
CA MET A 1 -16.48 5.85 -3.08
C MET A 1 -15.17 5.55 -2.36
N VAL A 2 -14.90 5.97 -1.12
CA VAL A 2 -15.66 6.57 -0.03
C VAL A 2 -14.78 7.67 0.58
N ALA A 3 -15.33 8.87 0.77
CA ALA A 3 -14.79 9.85 1.70
C ALA A 3 -15.15 9.37 3.11
N SER A 4 -14.16 9.22 4.00
CA SER A 4 -14.40 8.98 5.42
C SER A 4 -13.85 10.15 6.23
N GLU A 5 -14.67 11.19 6.35
CA GLU A 5 -14.53 12.24 7.36
C GLU A 5 -14.76 11.63 8.75
N ARG A 6 -13.77 11.67 9.65
CA ARG A 6 -14.01 11.53 11.10
C ARG A 6 -13.12 12.48 11.90
N GLU A 7 -13.82 13.33 12.65
CA GLU A 7 -13.39 14.29 13.65
C GLU A 7 -12.80 13.62 14.90
N GLY A 8 -11.90 14.32 15.60
CA GLY A 8 -11.59 14.11 17.01
C GLY A 8 -10.14 13.75 17.30
N THR A 9 -9.49 14.53 18.15
CA THR A 9 -8.17 14.29 18.74
C THR A 9 -8.20 13.01 19.59
N SER A 10 -8.15 11.86 18.95
CA SER A 10 -7.95 10.53 19.51
C SER A 10 -6.51 10.07 19.22
N PRO A 11 -5.91 9.13 19.99
CA PRO A 11 -4.53 8.71 19.78
C PRO A 11 -4.29 8.40 18.31
N CYS A 12 -3.15 8.83 17.77
CA CYS A 12 -2.87 8.89 16.34
C CYS A 12 -2.95 7.52 15.67
N ASN A 13 -4.17 7.05 15.35
CA ASN A 13 -4.44 5.78 14.70
C ASN A 13 -4.18 5.86 13.18
N ARG A 14 -3.26 6.74 12.76
CA ARG A 14 -2.90 6.94 11.36
C ARG A 14 -1.44 6.56 11.14
N VAL A 15 -1.21 5.70 10.14
CA VAL A 15 0.11 5.22 9.75
C VAL A 15 0.44 5.71 8.35
N LEU A 16 1.64 6.25 8.15
CA LEU A 16 2.16 6.60 6.84
C LEU A 16 3.16 5.52 6.41
N ILE A 17 2.95 4.95 5.23
CA ILE A 17 3.85 3.99 4.59
C ILE A 17 4.47 4.67 3.38
N VAL A 18 5.80 4.64 3.31
CA VAL A 18 6.57 5.24 2.22
C VAL A 18 7.12 4.12 1.33
N GLY A 19 6.68 4.09 0.08
CA GLY A 19 7.00 3.09 -0.95
C GLY A 19 5.84 2.12 -1.19
N ALA A 20 5.17 2.26 -2.33
CA ALA A 20 4.10 1.38 -2.83
C ALA A 20 4.64 0.21 -3.67
N GLY A 21 5.76 -0.39 -3.26
CA GLY A 21 6.18 -1.70 -3.77
C GLY A 21 5.35 -2.83 -3.14
N ILE A 22 5.59 -4.07 -3.55
CA ILE A 22 4.87 -5.24 -3.00
C ILE A 22 4.91 -5.32 -1.47
N ALA A 23 6.05 -5.01 -0.87
CA ALA A 23 6.22 -4.99 0.58
C ALA A 23 5.39 -3.89 1.27
N GLY A 24 5.35 -2.68 0.70
CA GLY A 24 4.59 -1.57 1.26
C GLY A 24 3.09 -1.73 1.08
N MET A 25 2.65 -2.31 -0.04
CA MET A 25 1.24 -2.66 -0.26
C MET A 25 0.78 -3.73 0.72
N GLN A 26 1.58 -4.78 0.95
CA GLN A 26 1.23 -5.81 1.95
C GLN A 26 1.18 -5.23 3.36
N ALA A 27 2.18 -4.44 3.75
CA ALA A 27 2.18 -3.76 5.04
C ALA A 27 0.97 -2.83 5.21
N ALA A 28 0.56 -2.13 4.15
CA ALA A 28 -0.63 -1.28 4.18
C ALA A 28 -1.91 -2.08 4.43
N LEU A 29 -2.05 -3.24 3.77
CA LEU A 29 -3.18 -4.13 3.96
C LEU A 29 -3.24 -4.71 5.37
N ASP A 30 -2.11 -5.18 5.92
CA ASP A 30 -2.05 -5.75 7.25
C ASP A 30 -2.42 -4.73 8.34
N ILE A 31 -1.94 -3.49 8.19
CA ILE A 31 -2.20 -2.40 9.14
C ILE A 31 -3.64 -1.88 8.99
N ALA A 32 -4.17 -1.78 7.77
CA ALA A 32 -5.56 -1.39 7.54
C ALA A 32 -6.54 -2.45 8.09
N ASN A 33 -6.24 -3.74 7.90
CA ASN A 33 -7.01 -4.85 8.47
C ASN A 33 -6.96 -4.88 10.00
N SER A 34 -5.92 -4.30 10.59
CA SER A 34 -5.80 -4.13 12.04
C SER A 34 -6.59 -2.93 12.58
N GLY A 35 -7.30 -2.19 11.73
CA GLY A 35 -8.19 -1.10 12.12
C GLY A 35 -7.56 0.29 12.18
N TYR A 36 -6.37 0.46 11.60
CA TYR A 36 -5.68 1.75 11.50
C TYR A 36 -5.98 2.44 10.17
N ASP A 37 -5.96 3.77 10.18
CA ASP A 37 -6.04 4.59 8.98
C ASP A 37 -4.64 4.61 8.30
N VAL A 38 -4.55 4.17 7.05
CA VAL A 38 -3.25 4.02 6.37
C VAL A 38 -3.15 4.94 5.17
N VAL A 39 -2.07 5.72 5.12
CA VAL A 39 -1.68 6.50 3.95
C VAL A 39 -0.49 5.82 3.30
N LEU A 40 -0.60 5.48 2.02
CA LEU A 40 0.50 4.93 1.22
C LEU A 40 0.99 6.00 0.26
N ALA A 41 2.27 6.37 0.36
CA ALA A 41 2.91 7.36 -0.50
C ALA A 41 4.04 6.71 -1.29
N ASP A 42 4.04 6.87 -2.62
CA ASP A 42 5.15 6.48 -3.49
C ASP A 42 5.75 7.72 -4.17
N ARG A 43 7.02 7.60 -4.58
CA ARG A 43 7.71 8.64 -5.35
C ARG A 43 7.27 8.63 -6.82
N LEU A 44 6.97 7.46 -7.36
CA LEU A 44 6.54 7.25 -8.74
C LEU A 44 5.02 7.46 -8.87
N PRO A 45 4.54 7.85 -10.06
CA PRO A 45 3.11 8.00 -10.32
C PRO A 45 2.35 6.66 -10.35
N SER A 46 3.06 5.54 -10.42
CA SER A 46 2.50 4.19 -10.48
C SER A 46 2.97 3.36 -9.29
N VAL A 47 2.04 2.58 -8.72
CA VAL A 47 2.31 1.60 -7.64
C VAL A 47 2.83 0.29 -8.23
N GLY A 48 3.49 -0.54 -7.40
CA GLY A 48 4.06 -1.84 -7.78
C GLY A 48 5.59 -1.92 -7.66
N GLY A 49 6.28 -0.78 -7.52
CA GLY A 49 7.75 -0.73 -7.41
C GLY A 49 8.45 -1.42 -8.59
N HIS A 50 9.55 -2.13 -8.33
CA HIS A 50 10.26 -2.89 -9.36
C HIS A 50 9.48 -4.11 -9.89
N MET A 51 8.48 -4.60 -9.15
CA MET A 51 7.68 -5.75 -9.58
C MET A 51 6.90 -5.43 -10.87
N HIS A 52 6.41 -4.19 -11.00
CA HIS A 52 5.73 -3.72 -12.21
C HIS A 52 6.66 -3.65 -13.44
N GLN A 53 7.98 -3.72 -13.25
CA GLN A 53 8.96 -3.70 -14.35
C GLN A 53 9.38 -5.12 -14.78
N LEU A 54 8.98 -6.17 -14.04
CA LEU A 54 9.24 -7.55 -14.42
C LEU A 54 8.16 -8.02 -15.40
N SER A 55 8.56 -8.67 -16.48
CA SER A 55 7.60 -9.32 -17.39
C SER A 55 7.00 -10.59 -16.79
N GLU A 56 7.76 -11.29 -15.95
CA GLU A 56 7.43 -12.60 -15.40
C GLU A 56 7.99 -12.73 -13.99
N THR A 57 7.22 -13.26 -13.04
CA THR A 57 7.74 -13.59 -11.70
C THR A 57 8.08 -15.08 -11.62
N PHE A 58 9.36 -15.38 -11.47
CA PHE A 58 9.79 -16.74 -11.14
C PHE A 58 9.27 -17.12 -9.74
N PRO A 59 8.81 -18.37 -9.47
CA PRO A 59 8.88 -19.59 -10.29
C PRO A 59 7.64 -19.89 -11.13
N THR A 60 6.54 -19.15 -10.94
CA THR A 60 5.25 -19.48 -11.55
C THR A 60 5.14 -19.01 -13.00
N LEU A 61 5.99 -18.06 -13.44
CA LEU A 61 5.89 -17.41 -14.76
C LEU A 61 4.49 -16.79 -14.95
N ASP A 62 3.99 -16.17 -13.89
CA ASP A 62 2.82 -15.32 -13.99
C ASP A 62 3.28 -13.93 -14.48
N CYS A 63 2.52 -13.37 -15.41
CA CYS A 63 2.65 -11.98 -15.83
C CYS A 63 2.55 -11.09 -14.58
N ALA A 64 3.52 -10.19 -14.37
CA ALA A 64 3.50 -9.30 -13.21
C ALA A 64 2.47 -8.15 -13.33
N GLN A 65 1.59 -8.21 -14.33
CA GLN A 65 0.73 -7.12 -14.80
C GLN A 65 -0.75 -7.36 -14.48
#